data_AF-A0A090GE79-F1
#
_entry.id   AF-A0A090GE79-F1
#
_cell.length_a   1.000
_cell.length_b   1.000
_cell.length_c   1.000
_cell.angle_alpha   90.00
_cell.angle_beta   90.00
_cell.angle_gamma   90.00
#
_symmetry.space_group_name_H-M   'P 1'
#
loop_
_entity.id
_entity.type
_entity.pdbx_description
1 polymer ?
#
loop_
_entity_poly.entity_id
_entity_poly.type
_entity_poly.pdbx_seq_one_letter_code
_entity_poly.pdbx_strand_id
1 'polypeptide(L)' 'MALEPKRGLVQRLLEETGITETQALELISLLGSNWSSLVREAKAIRHSLKPPAGSSSA' A
#
# COMPACT_ATOMS: atom_id res chain seq x y z
N MET A 1 -2.18 -26.15 -0.77
CA MET A 1 -2.68 -24.83 -1.23
C MET A 1 -2.55 -23.84 -0.08
N ALA A 2 -1.64 -22.87 -0.16
CA ALA A 2 -1.39 -21.89 0.92
C ALA A 2 -1.30 -20.45 0.38
N LEU A 3 -2.24 -20.07 -0.48
CA LEU A 3 -2.34 -18.70 -1.03
C LEU A 3 -3.45 -17.85 -0.38
N GLU A 4 -4.24 -18.45 0.51
CA GLU A 4 -5.36 -17.83 1.23
C GLU A 4 -4.99 -16.60 2.10
N PRO A 5 -3.85 -16.54 2.84
CA PRO A 5 -3.61 -15.41 3.73
C PRO A 5 -3.30 -14.11 2.99
N LYS A 6 -2.85 -14.20 1.72
CA LYS A 6 -2.49 -13.03 0.91
C LYS A 6 -3.72 -12.22 0.53
N ARG A 7 -4.84 -12.87 0.20
CA ARG A 7 -6.08 -12.17 -0.21
C ARG A 7 -6.65 -11.28 0.89
N GLY A 8 -6.71 -11.78 2.13
CA GLY A 8 -7.18 -10.98 3.27
C GLY A 8 -6.26 -9.79 3.57
N LEU A 9 -4.94 -9.98 3.47
CA LEU A 9 -3.96 -8.91 3.62
C LEU A 9 -4.07 -7.85 2.53
N VAL A 10 -4.24 -8.26 1.27
CA VAL A 10 -4.44 -7.37 0.12
C VAL A 10 -5.68 -6.51 0.31
N GLN A 11 -6.84 -7.13 0.57
CA GLN A 11 -8.10 -6.39 0.73
C GLN A 11 -8.01 -5.36 1.85
N ARG A 12 -7.45 -5.76 3.01
CA ARG A 12 -7.26 -4.84 4.13
C ARG A 12 -6.33 -3.67 3.78
N LEU A 13 -5.27 -3.90 3.01
CA LEU A 13 -4.38 -2.85 2.52
C LEU A 13 -5.11 -1.86 1.61
N LEU A 14 -5.93 -2.37 0.70
CA LEU A 14 -6.74 -1.56 -0.22
C LEU A 14 -7.73 -0.69 0.55
N GLU A 15 -8.41 -1.23 1.56
CA GLU A 15 -9.36 -0.46 2.36
C GLU A 15 -8.66 0.62 3.19
N GLU A 16 -7.58 0.27 3.87
CA GLU A 16 -6.89 1.18 4.81
C GLU A 16 -6.06 2.26 4.11
N THR A 17 -5.52 1.94 2.94
CA THR A 17 -4.51 2.77 2.28
C THR A 17 -4.85 3.11 0.84
N GLY A 18 -5.89 2.49 0.27
CA GLY A 18 -6.37 2.55 -1.12
C GLY A 18 -5.35 2.87 -2.19
N ILE A 19 -4.22 2.18 -2.07
CA ILE A 19 -3.40 1.77 -3.19
C ILE A 19 -4.14 0.74 -4.04
N THR A 20 -3.63 0.42 -5.22
CA THR A 20 -4.23 -0.60 -6.08
C THR A 20 -3.87 -2.02 -5.62
N GLU A 21 -4.63 -3.01 -6.08
CA GLU A 21 -4.35 -4.43 -5.82
C GLU A 21 -2.92 -4.81 -6.21
N THR A 22 -2.46 -4.37 -7.38
CA THR A 22 -1.10 -4.61 -7.85
C THR A 22 -0.05 -4.08 -6.87
N GLN A 23 -0.22 -2.83 -6.40
CA GLN A 23 0.69 -2.22 -5.44
C GLN A 23 0.71 -2.97 -4.11
N ALA A 24 -0.45 -3.42 -3.64
CA ALA A 24 -0.54 -4.22 -2.42
C ALA A 24 0.15 -5.58 -2.56
N LEU A 25 -0.04 -6.26 -3.70
CA LEU A 25 0.63 -7.53 -3.99
C LEU A 25 2.15 -7.38 -4.07
N GLU A 26 2.65 -6.31 -4.70
CA GLU A 26 4.08 -5.99 -4.74
C GLU A 26 4.64 -5.76 -3.35
N LEU A 27 3.98 -4.93 -2.53
CA LEU A 27 4.40 -4.68 -1.15
C LEU A 27 4.42 -5.97 -0.31
N ILE A 28 3.41 -6.83 -0.44
CA ILE A 28 3.37 -8.12 0.27
C ILE A 28 4.47 -9.06 -0.24
N SER A 29 4.79 -9.02 -1.53
CA SER A 29 5.89 -9.81 -2.09
C SER A 29 7.26 -9.33 -1.60
N LEU A 30 7.43 -8.02 -1.39
CA LEU A 30 8.69 -7.42 -0.95
C LEU A 30 8.91 -7.48 0.56
N LEU A 31 7.86 -7.22 1.34
CA LEU A 31 7.93 -7.03 2.80
C LEU A 31 7.36 -8.22 3.58
N GLY A 32 6.75 -9.18 2.88
CA GLY A 32 6.01 -10.27 3.51
C GLY A 32 4.73 -9.79 4.18
N SER A 33 4.38 -10.40 5.32
CA SER A 33 3.11 -10.16 6.02
C SER A 33 3.20 -9.15 7.16
N ASN A 34 4.27 -8.35 7.23
CA ASN A 34 4.44 -7.37 8.32
C ASN A 34 3.55 -6.14 8.12
N TRP A 35 2.40 -6.12 8.81
CA TRP A 35 1.36 -5.11 8.64
C TRP A 35 1.84 -3.66 8.81
N SER A 36 2.68 -3.38 9.82
CA SER A 36 3.18 -2.02 10.07
C SER A 36 4.04 -1.48 8.93
N SER A 37 4.91 -2.32 8.35
CA SER A 37 5.70 -1.94 7.17
C SER A 37 4.82 -1.76 5.95
N LEU A 38 3.87 -2.67 5.73
CA LEU A 38 2.94 -2.62 4.60
C LEU A 38 2.13 -1.31 4.59
N VAL A 39 1.52 -0.94 5.72
CA VAL A 39 0.72 0.30 5.82
C VAL A 39 1.57 1.54 5.60
N ARG A 40 2.79 1.57 6.14
CA ARG A 40 3.70 2.72 5.99
C ARG A 40 4.04 2.95 4.52
N GLU A 41 4.51 1.91 3.84
CA GLU A 41 4.93 2.03 2.43
C GLU A 41 3.74 2.29 1.51
N ALA A 42 2.60 1.65 1.78
CA ALA A 42 1.36 1.92 1.04
C ALA A 42 0.88 3.37 1.16
N LYS A 43 0.96 3.97 2.35
CA LYS A 43 0.65 5.40 2.54
C LYS A 43 1.65 6.29 1.82
N ALA A 44 2.93 5.94 1.80
CA ALA A 44 3.95 6.67 1.05
C ALA A 44 3.66 6.64 -0.47
N ILE A 45 3.31 5.47 -1.02
CA ILE A 45 2.90 5.31 -2.42
C ILE A 45 1.71 6.22 -2.74
N ARG A 46 0.65 6.19 -1.91
CA ARG A 46 -0.53 7.02 -2.16
C ARG A 46 -0.23 8.51 -2.05
N HIS A 47 0.62 8.90 -1.11
CA HIS A 47 1.03 10.30 -0.95
C HIS A 47 1.82 10.80 -2.17
N SER A 48 2.69 9.97 -2.76
CA SER A 48 3.43 10.30 -3.98
C SER A 48 2.54 10.40 -5.23
N LEU A 49 1.42 9.68 -5.26
CA LEU A 49 0.43 9.76 -6.36
C LEU A 49 -0.48 10.99 -6.25
N LYS A 50 -0.65 11.53 -5.04
CA LYS A 50 -1.37 12.80 -4.87
C LYS A 50 -0.43 13.93 -5.29
N PRO A 51 -0.77 14.74 -6.31
CA PRO A 51 -0.01 15.94 -6.58
C PRO A 51 0.04 16.77 -5.29
N PRO A 52 1.21 17.29 -4.89
CA PRO A 52 1.31 18.10 -3.69
C PRO A 52 0.39 19.31 -3.88
N ALA A 53 -0.69 19.37 -3.12
CA ALA A 53 -1.51 20.57 -3.03
C ALA A 53 -0.65 21.64 -2.34
N GLY A 54 0.04 22.44 -3.14
CA GLY A 54 0.83 23.59 -2.67
C GLY A 54 2.30 23.28 -2.40
N SER A 55 3.10 23.34 -3.46
CA SER A 55 4.39 24.04 -3.41
C SER A 55 4.62 24.75 -4.74
N SER A 56 3.70 25.67 -5.05
CA SER A 56 4.08 26.93 -5.65
C SER A 56 4.12 27.93 -4.52
N SER A 57 5.30 28.33 -4.07
CA SER A 57 5.51 29.59 -3.37
C SER A 57 7.00 29.93 -3.41
N ALA A 58 7.25 31.07 -4.07
CA ALA A 58 8.49 31.83 -4.24
C ALA A 58 9.56 31.26 -5.20
#